data_AF-A0A1A3MZY1-F1
#
_entry.id   AF-A0A1A3MZY1-F1
#
_cell.length_a   1.000
_cell.length_b   1.000
_cell.length_c   1.000
_cell.angle_alpha   90.00
_cell.angle_beta   90.00
_cell.angle_gamma   90.00
#
_symmetry.space_group_name_H-M   'P 1'
#
loop_
_entity.id
_entity.type
_entity.pdbx_description
1 polymer ?
#
loop_
_entity_poly.entity_id
_entity_poly.type
_entity_poly.pdbx_seq_one_letter_code
_entity_poly.pdbx_strand_id
1 'polypeptide(L)'
;MTEEFLTDVQTIIGPVLAGFGFELAAFQDDIDEDGVAGSVAFYRSPDCQLQIYNSKRAGEINCMIALVGAAQVYGLFDRTGEWQYLARFADRAELAELIRSEGTGFPTEREELERIKTRIERFYPIAHAGILKMSGNLGQ
;
A
#
# COMPACT_ATOMS: atom_id res chain seq x y z
N MET A 1 0.68 2.80 -21.41
CA MET A 1 -0.31 2.54 -20.34
C MET A 1 0.33 2.31 -18.98
N THR A 2 1.64 2.02 -18.86
CA THR A 2 2.30 1.82 -17.55
C THR A 2 2.73 3.11 -16.85
N GLU A 3 3.10 4.16 -17.58
CA GLU A 3 3.34 5.50 -17.00
C GLU A 3 2.07 6.16 -16.46
N GLU A 4 0.89 5.73 -16.94
CA GLU A 4 -0.40 6.29 -16.54
C GLU A 4 -0.73 5.96 -15.08
N PHE A 5 -0.51 4.70 -14.67
CA PHE A 5 -0.68 4.30 -13.28
C PHE A 5 0.25 5.07 -12.34
N LEU A 6 1.56 5.17 -12.65
CA LEU A 6 2.49 5.94 -11.83
C LEU A 6 2.11 7.43 -11.77
N THR A 7 1.68 8.00 -12.89
CA THR A 7 1.23 9.40 -12.96
C THR A 7 0.03 9.64 -12.07
N ASP A 8 -0.97 8.75 -12.11
CA ASP A 8 -2.16 8.85 -11.27
C ASP A 8 -1.84 8.63 -9.79
N VAL A 9 -1.00 7.65 -9.46
CA VAL A 9 -0.51 7.43 -8.08
C VAL A 9 0.20 8.69 -7.57
N GLN A 10 1.11 9.28 -8.34
CA GLN A 10 1.81 10.50 -7.92
C GLN A 10 0.87 11.71 -7.80
N THR A 11 -0.15 11.80 -8.65
CA THR A 11 -1.09 12.93 -8.63
C THR A 11 -2.08 12.84 -7.45
N ILE A 12 -2.56 11.63 -7.14
CA ILE A 12 -3.66 11.43 -6.18
C ILE A 12 -3.11 11.11 -4.78
N ILE A 13 -2.19 10.14 -4.71
CA ILE A 13 -1.66 9.59 -3.45
C ILE A 13 -0.37 10.32 -3.05
N GLY A 14 0.45 10.72 -4.02
CA GLY A 14 1.73 11.40 -3.81
C GLY A 14 1.67 12.57 -2.79
N PRO A 15 0.72 13.52 -2.89
CA PRO A 15 0.63 14.62 -1.94
C PRO A 15 0.35 14.17 -0.50
N VAL A 16 -0.46 13.12 -0.31
CA VAL A 16 -0.76 12.56 1.01
C VAL A 16 0.48 11.90 1.60
N LEU A 17 1.18 11.10 0.80
CA LEU A 17 2.41 10.43 1.23
C LEU A 17 3.53 11.43 1.55
N ALA A 18 3.67 12.50 0.77
CA ALA A 18 4.60 13.58 1.05
C ALA A 18 4.27 14.27 2.39
N GLY A 19 2.98 14.44 2.72
CA GLY A 19 2.54 14.95 4.02
C GLY A 19 2.95 14.06 5.21
N PHE A 20 3.17 12.78 4.97
CA PHE A 20 3.70 11.82 5.96
C PHE A 20 5.22 11.63 5.88
N GLY A 21 5.93 12.40 5.05
CA GLY A 21 7.39 12.34 4.90
C GLY A 21 7.90 11.17 4.03
N PHE A 22 7.05 10.65 3.15
CA PHE A 22 7.47 9.66 2.15
C PHE A 22 7.94 10.31 0.86
N GLU A 23 8.91 9.67 0.23
CA GLU A 23 9.40 9.96 -1.12
C GLU A 23 9.30 8.71 -1.99
N LEU A 24 9.11 8.87 -3.30
CA LEU A 24 9.14 7.76 -4.24
C LEU A 24 10.56 7.18 -4.27
N ALA A 25 10.68 5.88 -3.97
CA ALA A 25 11.94 5.16 -3.96
C ALA A 25 12.15 4.33 -5.24
N ALA A 26 11.10 3.67 -5.73
CA ALA A 26 11.18 2.82 -6.91
C ALA A 26 9.80 2.63 -7.55
N PHE A 27 9.78 2.24 -8.82
CA PHE A 27 8.60 1.83 -9.56
C PHE A 27 8.95 0.62 -10.42
N GLN A 28 8.07 -0.38 -10.45
CA GLN A 28 8.18 -1.57 -11.28
C GLN A 28 6.82 -1.81 -11.94
N ASP A 29 6.78 -2.03 -13.25
CA ASP A 29 5.54 -2.14 -14.05
C ASP A 29 5.40 -3.46 -14.82
N ASP A 30 6.34 -4.37 -14.65
CA ASP A 30 6.47 -5.64 -15.35
C ASP A 30 6.47 -6.84 -14.39
N ILE A 31 5.82 -6.71 -13.23
CA ILE A 31 5.77 -7.80 -12.25
C ILE A 31 4.93 -8.93 -12.82
N ASP A 32 5.54 -10.09 -13.01
CA ASP A 32 4.85 -11.29 -13.48
C ASP A 32 3.96 -11.88 -12.37
N GLU A 33 2.65 -11.68 -12.49
CA GLU A 33 1.61 -12.29 -11.66
C GLU A 33 0.98 -13.51 -12.37
N ASP A 34 1.72 -14.60 -12.50
CA ASP A 34 1.29 -15.82 -13.21
C ASP A 34 0.88 -15.55 -14.68
N GLY A 35 1.65 -14.72 -15.38
CA GLY A 35 1.45 -14.35 -16.79
C GLY A 35 0.69 -13.05 -17.01
N VAL A 36 0.32 -12.33 -15.95
CA VAL A 36 -0.33 -11.01 -16.02
C VAL A 36 0.60 -9.97 -15.39
N ALA A 37 0.90 -8.89 -16.11
CA ALA A 37 1.79 -7.84 -15.60
C ALA A 37 1.08 -6.96 -14.55
N GLY A 38 1.58 -6.97 -13.33
CA GLY A 38 1.23 -6.05 -12.25
C GLY A 38 2.18 -4.86 -12.18
N SER A 39 1.82 -3.85 -11.39
CA SER A 39 2.67 -2.66 -11.19
C SER A 39 2.71 -2.24 -9.72
N VAL A 40 3.84 -1.71 -9.26
CA VAL A 40 4.03 -1.25 -7.88
C VAL A 40 4.91 0.00 -7.83
N ALA A 41 4.48 0.98 -7.02
CA ALA A 41 5.27 2.13 -6.62
C ALA A 41 5.68 1.97 -5.14
N PHE A 42 6.98 1.97 -4.89
CA PHE A 42 7.56 1.93 -3.55
C PHE A 42 7.87 3.33 -3.07
N TYR A 43 7.44 3.62 -1.85
CA TYR A 43 7.65 4.86 -1.14
C TYR A 43 8.44 4.58 0.14
N ARG A 44 9.34 5.50 0.50
CA ARG A 44 10.18 5.37 1.68
C ARG A 44 10.10 6.63 2.54
N SER A 45 9.96 6.44 3.84
CA SER A 45 10.16 7.46 4.87
C SER A 45 11.38 7.09 5.73
N PRO A 46 11.78 7.91 6.73
CA PRO A 46 12.91 7.58 7.58
C PRO A 46 12.79 6.27 8.38
N ASP A 47 11.57 5.84 8.71
CA ASP A 47 11.31 4.73 9.64
C ASP A 47 10.47 3.59 9.06
N CYS A 48 9.83 3.77 7.91
CA CYS A 48 9.07 2.73 7.24
C CYS A 48 9.07 2.87 5.71
N GLN A 49 8.48 1.87 5.05
CA GLN A 49 8.23 1.85 3.62
C GLN A 49 6.75 1.58 3.36
N LEU A 50 6.25 2.11 2.26
CA LEU A 50 4.89 1.90 1.76
C LEU A 50 4.97 1.46 0.31
N GLN A 51 4.10 0.55 -0.10
CA GLN A 51 3.93 0.22 -1.51
C GLN A 51 2.48 0.48 -1.91
N ILE A 52 2.28 1.03 -3.10
CA ILE A 52 0.99 1.13 -3.79
C ILE A 52 1.10 0.26 -5.02
N TYR A 53 0.19 -0.70 -5.19
CA TYR A 53 0.26 -1.63 -6.31
C TYR A 53 -1.07 -1.84 -6.99
N ASN A 54 -0.98 -2.24 -8.26
CA ASN A 54 -2.08 -2.65 -9.12
C ASN A 54 -1.87 -4.13 -9.43
N SER A 55 -2.64 -5.00 -8.78
CA SER A 55 -2.66 -6.42 -9.08
C SER A 55 -3.70 -6.66 -10.17
N LYS A 56 -3.23 -6.93 -11.38
CA LYS A 56 -4.13 -7.26 -12.49
C LYS A 56 -4.75 -8.64 -12.30
N ARG A 57 -4.03 -9.55 -11.62
CA ARG A 57 -4.53 -10.88 -11.27
C ARG A 57 -5.65 -10.84 -10.24
N ALA A 58 -5.50 -10.04 -9.19
CA ALA A 58 -6.55 -9.88 -8.18
C ALA A 58 -7.62 -8.86 -8.59
N GLY A 59 -7.35 -8.05 -9.63
CA GLY A 59 -8.25 -7.01 -10.10
C GLY A 59 -8.42 -5.88 -9.09
N GLU A 60 -7.37 -5.57 -8.31
CA GLU A 60 -7.42 -4.58 -7.23
C GLU A 60 -6.20 -3.66 -7.25
N ILE A 61 -6.39 -2.44 -6.77
CA ILE A 61 -5.32 -1.54 -6.38
C ILE A 61 -5.29 -1.47 -4.86
N ASN A 62 -4.12 -1.70 -4.26
CA ASN A 62 -4.02 -1.78 -2.81
C ASN A 62 -2.69 -1.23 -2.28
N CYS A 63 -2.56 -1.17 -0.96
CA CYS A 63 -1.40 -0.62 -0.28
C CYS A 63 -0.95 -1.45 0.92
N MET A 64 0.36 -1.50 1.14
CA MET A 64 0.96 -2.20 2.28
C MET A 64 2.11 -1.39 2.87
N ILE A 65 2.35 -1.56 4.17
CA ILE A 65 3.42 -0.93 4.93
C ILE A 65 4.42 -1.98 5.41
N ALA A 66 5.70 -1.62 5.46
CA ALA A 66 6.77 -2.44 6.03
C ALA A 66 7.79 -1.56 6.76
N LEU A 67 8.72 -2.18 7.48
CA LEU A 67 9.85 -1.47 8.07
C LEU A 67 10.80 -0.93 7.00
N VAL A 68 11.57 0.10 7.35
CA VAL A 68 12.53 0.74 6.43
C VAL A 68 13.61 -0.21 5.88
N GLY A 69 13.88 -1.33 6.58
CA GLY A 69 14.83 -2.35 6.17
C GLY A 69 14.25 -3.48 5.31
N ALA A 70 12.93 -3.54 5.15
CA ALA A 70 12.28 -4.59 4.37
C ALA A 70 12.70 -4.53 2.90
N ALA A 71 12.86 -5.69 2.27
CA ALA A 71 13.17 -5.76 0.85
C ALA A 71 12.00 -5.19 0.01
N GLN A 72 12.32 -4.47 -1.07
CA GLN A 72 11.36 -3.96 -2.06
C GLN A 72 10.87 -5.08 -2.97
N VAL A 73 10.26 -6.07 -2.36
CA VAL A 73 9.55 -7.16 -3.03
C VAL A 73 8.10 -6.76 -3.12
N TYR A 74 7.47 -7.08 -4.24
CA TYR A 74 6.04 -6.92 -4.39
C TYR A 74 5.32 -7.72 -3.29
N GLY A 75 4.69 -7.01 -2.34
CA GLY A 75 4.31 -7.63 -1.06
C GLY A 75 3.30 -8.78 -1.13
N LEU A 76 2.59 -8.99 -2.25
CA LEU A 76 1.79 -10.21 -2.46
C LEU A 76 2.67 -11.47 -2.62
N PHE A 77 3.92 -11.31 -3.05
CA PHE A 77 4.91 -12.38 -3.22
C PHE A 77 5.96 -12.40 -2.11
N ASP A 78 5.88 -11.46 -1.16
CA ASP A 78 6.76 -11.47 0.00
C ASP A 78 6.44 -12.68 0.92
N ARG A 79 7.45 -13.52 1.13
CA ARG A 79 7.36 -14.70 1.99
C ARG A 79 7.88 -14.42 3.41
N THR A 80 8.56 -13.30 3.64
CA THR A 80 9.06 -12.93 4.98
C THR A 80 7.92 -12.43 5.86
N GLY A 81 6.85 -11.90 5.25
CA GLY A 81 5.74 -11.30 5.97
C GLY A 81 6.12 -9.96 6.58
N GLU A 82 7.09 -9.25 6.00
CA GLU A 82 7.47 -7.91 6.44
C GLU A 82 6.45 -6.88 5.95
N TRP A 83 5.86 -7.11 4.78
CA TRP A 83 4.79 -6.28 4.24
C TRP A 83 3.44 -6.62 4.88
N GLN A 84 2.76 -5.60 5.41
CA GLN A 84 1.48 -5.73 6.09
C GLN A 84 0.44 -4.77 5.50
N TYR A 85 -0.81 -5.21 5.37
CA TYR A 85 -1.91 -4.31 5.02
C TYR A 85 -2.12 -3.25 6.11
N LEU A 86 -2.42 -2.00 5.72
CA LEU A 86 -2.66 -0.92 6.69
C LEU A 86 -3.75 -1.26 7.69
N ALA A 87 -4.86 -1.84 7.20
CA ALA A 87 -6.01 -2.21 8.02
C ALA A 87 -5.75 -3.36 9.00
N ARG A 88 -4.59 -4.05 8.92
CA ARG A 88 -4.24 -5.13 9.88
C ARG A 88 -4.20 -4.64 11.32
N PHE A 89 -3.84 -3.38 11.52
CA PHE A 89 -3.66 -2.77 12.84
C PHE A 89 -4.92 -2.05 13.34
N ALA A 90 -5.97 -2.01 12.52
CA ALA A 90 -7.26 -1.44 12.88
C ALA A 90 -8.02 -2.36 13.85
N ASP A 91 -8.92 -1.76 14.63
CA ASP A 91 -9.82 -2.56 15.44
C ASP A 91 -10.91 -3.24 14.59
N ARG A 92 -11.64 -4.17 15.20
CA ARG A 92 -12.69 -4.94 14.51
C ARG A 92 -13.83 -4.05 14.01
N ALA A 93 -14.16 -2.98 14.72
CA ALA A 93 -15.27 -2.09 14.36
C ALA A 93 -14.90 -1.26 13.13
N GLU A 94 -13.68 -0.72 13.09
CA GLU A 94 -13.13 0.00 11.94
C GLU A 94 -13.03 -0.89 10.70
N LEU A 95 -12.55 -2.13 10.86
CA LEU A 95 -12.49 -3.08 9.75
C LEU A 95 -13.89 -3.42 9.22
N ALA A 96 -14.85 -3.62 10.12
CA ALA A 96 -16.23 -3.88 9.72
C ALA A 96 -16.88 -2.68 9.02
N GLU A 97 -16.52 -1.46 9.40
CA GLU A 97 -16.94 -0.25 8.72
C GLU A 97 -16.32 -0.12 7.33
N LEU A 98 -15.01 -0.39 7.21
CA LEU A 98 -14.31 -0.42 5.92
C LEU A 98 -15.01 -1.36 4.94
N ILE A 99 -15.26 -2.61 5.34
CA ILE A 99 -15.97 -3.61 4.53
C ILE A 99 -17.36 -3.14 4.12
N ARG A 100 -18.09 -2.45 5.02
CA ARG A 100 -19.42 -1.90 4.68
C ARG A 100 -19.35 -0.70 3.74
N SER A 101 -18.26 0.06 3.77
CA SER A 101 -18.04 1.25 2.94
C SER A 101 -17.51 0.92 1.54
N GLU A 102 -16.99 -0.29 1.34
CA GLU A 102 -16.59 -0.78 0.03
C GLU A 102 -17.82 -0.92 -0.87
N GLY A 103 -18.04 0.08 -1.73
CA GLY A 103 -19.20 0.14 -2.60
C GLY A 103 -19.26 -1.02 -3.61
N THR A 104 -20.49 -1.41 -3.98
CA THR A 104 -20.78 -2.55 -4.87
C THR A 104 -20.76 -2.13 -6.35
N GLY A 105 -19.58 -1.87 -6.91
CA GLY A 105 -19.40 -1.52 -8.32
C GLY A 105 -18.02 -1.87 -8.84
N PHE A 106 -17.79 -1.67 -10.13
CA PHE A 106 -16.48 -1.78 -10.77
C PHE A 106 -15.89 -0.36 -10.84
N PRO A 107 -15.11 0.08 -9.84
CA PRO A 107 -14.50 1.40 -9.87
C PRO A 107 -13.52 1.50 -11.04
N THR A 108 -13.37 2.72 -11.56
CA THR A 108 -12.23 3.06 -12.39
C THR A 108 -10.95 3.04 -11.55
N GLU A 109 -9.79 2.86 -12.20
CA GLU A 109 -8.48 2.91 -11.54
C GLU A 109 -8.30 4.19 -10.69
N ARG A 110 -8.76 5.33 -11.21
CA ARG A 110 -8.70 6.61 -10.51
C ARG A 110 -9.58 6.64 -9.25
N GLU A 111 -10.80 6.12 -9.33
CA GLU A 111 -11.70 6.01 -8.17
C GLU A 111 -11.13 5.06 -7.12
N GLU A 112 -10.45 4.00 -7.54
CA GLU A 112 -9.81 3.07 -6.61
C GLU A 112 -8.59 3.69 -5.94
N LEU A 113 -7.79 4.47 -6.66
CA LEU A 113 -6.70 5.27 -6.08
C LEU A 113 -7.20 6.30 -5.06
N GLU A 114 -8.34 6.96 -5.30
CA GLU A 114 -8.96 7.85 -4.29
C GLU A 114 -9.43 7.06 -3.06
N ARG A 115 -9.95 5.84 -3.22
CA ARG A 115 -10.28 4.97 -2.07
C ARG A 115 -9.02 4.59 -1.28
N ILE A 116 -7.93 4.25 -1.97
CA ILE A 116 -6.65 3.94 -1.33
C ILE A 116 -6.09 5.16 -0.60
N LYS A 117 -6.18 6.35 -1.18
CA LYS A 117 -5.81 7.61 -0.51
C LYS A 117 -6.56 7.77 0.81
N THR A 118 -7.89 7.63 0.81
CA THR A 118 -8.70 7.70 2.06
C THR A 118 -8.29 6.63 3.07
N ARG A 119 -7.97 5.40 2.62
CA ARG A 119 -7.47 4.34 3.52
C ARG A 119 -6.13 4.69 4.12
N ILE A 120 -5.21 5.28 3.35
CA ILE A 120 -3.92 5.73 3.86
C ILE A 120 -4.12 6.81 4.92
N GLU A 121 -4.91 7.84 4.63
CA GLU A 121 -5.20 8.92 5.59
C GLU A 121 -5.79 8.37 6.90
N ARG A 122 -6.69 7.39 6.80
CA ARG A 122 -7.37 6.80 7.95
C ARG A 122 -6.48 5.85 8.75
N PHE A 123 -5.78 4.93 8.09
CA PHE A 123 -5.12 3.79 8.74
C PHE A 123 -3.61 3.93 8.88
N TYR A 124 -2.97 4.87 8.18
CA TYR A 124 -1.52 5.05 8.28
C TYR A 124 -1.05 5.29 9.72
N PRO A 125 -1.65 6.18 10.55
CA PRO A 125 -1.14 6.44 11.90
C PRO A 125 -1.11 5.19 12.79
N ILE A 126 -2.15 4.34 12.71
CA ILE A 126 -2.22 3.11 13.50
C ILE A 126 -1.31 2.02 12.93
N ALA A 127 -1.18 1.94 11.60
CA ALA A 127 -0.33 0.96 10.93
C ALA A 127 1.15 1.26 11.14
N HIS A 128 1.53 2.53 11.12
CA HIS A 128 2.86 3.02 11.47
C HIS A 128 3.23 2.66 12.91
N ALA A 129 2.36 2.98 13.87
CA ALA A 129 2.57 2.58 15.27
C ALA A 129 2.67 1.05 15.42
N GLY A 130 1.89 0.30 14.65
CA GLY A 130 1.88 -1.16 14.63
C GLY A 130 3.19 -1.77 14.11
N ILE A 131 3.68 -1.29 12.95
CA ILE A 131 4.89 -1.83 12.32
C ILE A 131 6.13 -1.53 13.17
N LEU A 132 6.20 -0.34 13.79
CA LEU A 132 7.31 0.01 14.69
C LEU A 132 7.32 -0.85 15.96
N LYS A 133 6.15 -1.22 16.50
CA LYS A 133 6.06 -2.17 17.62
C LYS A 133 6.47 -3.59 17.22
N MET A 134 6.15 -4.02 15.99
CA MET A 134 6.59 -5.32 15.48
C MET A 134 8.13 -5.40 15.43
N SER A 135 8.81 -4.32 15.03
CA SER A 135 10.28 -4.22 15.09
C SER A 135 10.83 -4.38 16.50
N GLY A 136 10.21 -3.71 17.48
CA GLY A 136 10.63 -3.77 18.89
C GLY A 136 10.52 -5.15 19.54
N ASN A 137 9.65 -6.02 19.01
CA ASN A 137 9.46 -7.39 19.50
C ASN A 137 10.37 -8.43 18.82
N LEU A 138 10.99 -8.12 17.68
CA LEU A 138 11.99 -8.99 17.03
C LEU A 138 13.40 -8.87 17.65
N GLY A 139 13.59 -7.96 18.59
CA GLY A 139 14.87 -7.67 19.25
C GLY A 139 14.99 -8.13 20.71
N GLN A 140 14.12 -9.01 21.21
CA GLN A 140 14.21 -9.61 22.56
C GLN A 140 14.44 -11.11 22.51
#